data_AF-A0A7I8DK92-F1
#
_entry.id   AF-A0A7I8DK92-F1
#
_cell.length_a   1.000
_cell.length_b   1.000
_cell.length_c   1.000
_cell.angle_alpha   90.00
_cell.angle_beta   90.00
_cell.angle_gamma   90.00
#
_symmetry.space_group_name_H-M   'P 1'
#
loop_
_entity.id
_entity.type
_entity.pdbx_description
1 polymer ?
#
loop_
_entity_poly.entity_id
_entity_poly.type
_entity_poly.pdbx_seq_one_letter_code
_entity_poly.pdbx_strand_id
1 'polypeptide(L)'
;MRRIVTFVFLFSFLMVQNGCSIKQSSAKESYLDGIVMADKEGSFMIAFSGKEGILSPFEPVSVFYKNVKESFPRGTLIRITYDGTVRESYPVQVTAKDITVIQEVKDNWPPTMQIDSTYSPEEAIADGCYVENINGKNNNNKNLEAAVRFWQNASQGICAYLRKVTYTTEGDPIIADIIYDGTKFYAVTDSTRDSFLGTGSRISSKEYSFLNTYEKDGKKIIYLANKEQVSQKEYESGSLDTLRFIWSKKWYTFLR
;
A
#
# COMPACT_ATOMS: atom_id res chain seq x y z
N MET A 1 49.73 -42.11 4.85
CA MET A 1 48.89 -41.08 4.19
C MET A 1 47.52 -41.09 4.84
N ARG A 2 47.16 -39.96 5.47
CA ARG A 2 46.00 -39.82 6.37
C ARG A 2 44.70 -39.61 5.59
N ARG A 3 43.66 -40.34 5.96
CA ARG A 3 42.26 -40.11 5.57
C ARG A 3 41.74 -38.87 6.30
N ILE A 4 41.19 -37.91 5.57
CA ILE A 4 40.39 -36.81 6.15
C ILE A 4 38.93 -37.14 5.86
N VAL A 5 38.20 -37.45 6.94
CA VAL A 5 36.75 -37.56 6.95
C VAL A 5 36.21 -36.18 7.26
N THR A 6 35.58 -35.52 6.29
CA THR A 6 34.88 -34.25 6.51
C THR A 6 33.45 -34.55 6.93
N PHE A 7 33.18 -34.38 8.22
CA PHE A 7 31.83 -34.41 8.80
C PHE A 7 31.18 -33.04 8.52
N VAL A 8 30.21 -32.98 7.61
CA VAL A 8 29.37 -31.79 7.42
C VAL A 8 28.19 -31.92 8.37
N PHE A 9 28.21 -31.15 9.46
CA PHE A 9 27.06 -30.99 10.35
C PHE A 9 26.01 -30.12 9.64
N LEU A 10 24.93 -30.76 9.19
CA LEU A 10 23.73 -30.11 8.71
C LEU A 10 22.94 -29.63 9.94
N PHE A 11 23.02 -28.33 10.25
CA PHE A 11 22.27 -27.71 11.34
C PHE A 11 20.94 -27.20 10.79
N SER A 12 19.92 -28.05 10.77
CA SER A 12 18.54 -27.68 10.45
C SER A 12 17.90 -27.00 11.66
N PHE A 13 17.81 -25.67 11.63
CA PHE A 13 17.07 -24.88 12.59
C PHE A 13 15.56 -25.01 12.30
N LEU A 14 14.88 -25.96 12.95
CA LEU A 14 13.41 -25.98 13.04
C LEU A 14 12.98 -25.03 14.15
N MET A 15 12.79 -23.75 13.81
CA MET A 15 12.04 -22.83 14.68
C MET A 15 10.56 -23.10 14.50
N VAL A 16 9.96 -23.86 15.43
CA VAL A 16 8.51 -23.89 15.61
C VAL A 16 8.12 -22.59 16.31
N GLN A 17 7.74 -21.57 15.55
CA GLN A 17 7.13 -20.37 16.11
C GLN A 17 5.68 -20.69 16.47
N ASN A 18 5.42 -20.92 17.76
CA ASN A 18 4.08 -20.88 18.32
C ASN A 18 3.61 -19.41 18.30
N GLY A 19 3.08 -18.96 17.16
CA GLY A 19 2.44 -17.65 17.07
C GLY A 19 1.25 -17.60 18.00
N CYS A 20 1.25 -16.66 18.94
CA CYS A 20 0.09 -16.38 19.78
C CYS A 20 -1.04 -15.88 18.86
N SER A 21 -2.24 -16.45 19.01
CA SER A 21 -3.43 -16.00 18.29
C SER A 21 -4.42 -15.42 19.28
N ILE A 22 -4.87 -14.19 19.00
CA ILE A 22 -5.94 -13.56 19.78
C ILE A 22 -7.25 -13.87 19.09
N LYS A 23 -8.18 -14.47 19.84
CA LYS A 23 -9.53 -14.74 19.37
C LYS A 23 -10.43 -13.56 19.72
N GLN A 24 -10.92 -12.85 18.71
CA GLN A 24 -11.86 -11.74 18.94
C GLN A 24 -13.24 -12.33 19.31
N SER A 25 -13.69 -12.07 20.54
CA SER A 25 -14.98 -12.54 21.05
C SER A 25 -16.10 -11.65 20.53
N SER A 26 -16.80 -12.09 19.50
CA SER A 26 -18.06 -11.48 19.04
C SER A 26 -18.97 -12.54 18.44
N ALA A 27 -20.26 -12.51 18.76
CA ALA A 27 -21.29 -13.41 18.21
C ALA A 27 -21.66 -13.11 16.75
N LYS A 28 -21.13 -12.02 16.17
CA LYS A 28 -21.29 -11.63 14.77
C LYS A 28 -20.08 -12.10 13.95
N GLU A 29 -20.31 -12.66 12.77
CA GLU A 29 -19.22 -13.02 11.86
C GLU A 29 -18.32 -11.80 11.61
N SER A 30 -17.02 -12.01 11.79
CA SER A 30 -16.03 -10.95 11.58
C SER A 30 -15.68 -10.90 10.10
N TYR A 31 -15.66 -9.70 9.54
CA TYR A 31 -15.25 -9.47 8.17
C TYR A 31 -14.24 -8.34 8.10
N LEU A 32 -13.47 -8.33 7.02
CA LEU A 32 -12.60 -7.22 6.67
C LEU A 32 -12.71 -6.99 5.16
N ASP A 33 -12.74 -5.71 4.79
CA ASP A 33 -12.72 -5.30 3.39
C ASP A 33 -11.29 -4.90 3.04
N GLY A 34 -10.87 -5.20 1.81
CA GLY A 34 -9.53 -4.84 1.37
C GLY A 34 -9.31 -4.90 -0.12
N ILE A 35 -8.29 -4.17 -0.56
CA ILE A 35 -7.88 -4.06 -1.96
C ILE A 35 -6.77 -5.07 -2.21
N VAL A 36 -6.96 -5.98 -3.17
CA VAL A 36 -5.95 -6.99 -3.54
C VAL A 36 -4.68 -6.32 -4.07
N MET A 37 -3.54 -6.56 -3.43
CA MET A 37 -2.23 -6.06 -3.84
C MET A 37 -1.41 -7.10 -4.59
N ALA A 38 -1.49 -8.36 -4.16
CA ALA A 38 -0.79 -9.47 -4.78
C ALA A 38 -1.57 -10.76 -4.55
N ASP A 39 -1.56 -11.65 -5.55
CA ASP A 39 -2.16 -12.97 -5.50
C ASP A 39 -1.06 -14.02 -5.66
N LYS A 40 -0.99 -14.97 -4.73
CA LYS A 40 -0.04 -16.08 -4.72
C LYS A 40 -0.82 -17.36 -4.42
N GLU A 41 -0.32 -18.50 -4.89
CA GLU A 41 -1.00 -19.77 -4.69
C GLU A 41 -1.30 -20.05 -3.20
N GLY A 42 -2.59 -20.07 -2.84
CA GLY A 42 -3.07 -20.34 -1.48
C GLY A 42 -3.10 -19.13 -0.54
N SER A 43 -2.72 -17.94 -0.99
CA SER A 43 -2.84 -16.70 -0.21
C SER A 43 -2.76 -15.43 -1.06
N PHE A 44 -3.50 -14.40 -0.72
CA PHE A 44 -3.30 -13.07 -1.28
C PHE A 44 -2.94 -12.04 -0.21
N MET A 45 -2.32 -10.96 -0.66
CA MET A 45 -2.06 -9.76 0.11
C MET A 45 -3.13 -8.73 -0.22
N ILE A 46 -3.76 -8.15 0.79
CA ILE A 46 -4.66 -7.01 0.63
C ILE A 46 -4.15 -5.80 1.40
N ALA A 47 -4.57 -4.61 0.99
CA ALA A 47 -4.58 -3.41 1.81
C ALA A 47 -5.95 -3.29 2.49
N PHE A 48 -5.99 -3.34 3.82
CA PHE A 48 -7.23 -3.19 4.59
C PHE A 48 -7.92 -1.86 4.27
N SER A 49 -9.19 -1.84 3.89
CA SER A 49 -9.92 -0.61 3.54
C SER A 49 -10.85 -0.10 4.65
N GLY A 50 -10.95 -0.80 5.78
CA GLY A 50 -11.82 -0.43 6.88
C GLY A 50 -11.26 0.70 7.75
N LYS A 51 -12.16 1.40 8.44
CA LYS A 51 -11.84 2.46 9.42
C LYS A 51 -11.96 1.99 10.88
N GLU A 52 -12.58 0.82 11.08
CA GLU A 52 -12.85 0.25 12.40
C GLU A 52 -12.07 -1.05 12.56
N GLY A 53 -11.36 -1.20 13.69
CA GLY A 53 -10.65 -2.42 14.02
C GLY A 53 -9.26 -2.16 14.60
N ILE A 54 -8.46 -3.23 14.64
CA ILE A 54 -7.09 -3.23 15.17
C ILE A 54 -6.09 -2.73 14.11
N LEU A 55 -6.49 -2.72 12.85
CA LEU A 55 -5.65 -2.36 11.71
C LEU A 55 -5.86 -0.91 11.31
N SER A 56 -4.78 -0.22 10.98
CA SER A 56 -4.87 1.09 10.33
C SER A 56 -5.32 0.94 8.87
N PRO A 57 -6.00 1.94 8.29
CA PRO A 57 -6.34 1.92 6.87
C PRO A 57 -5.10 1.68 6.00
N PHE A 58 -5.28 0.84 4.99
CA PHE A 58 -4.29 0.36 4.04
C PHE A 58 -3.10 -0.41 4.64
N GLU A 59 -3.21 -0.91 5.87
CA GLU A 59 -2.25 -1.88 6.38
C GLU A 59 -2.31 -3.18 5.58
N PRO A 60 -1.14 -3.80 5.28
CA PRO A 60 -1.12 -5.06 4.57
C PRO A 60 -1.64 -6.18 5.46
N VAL A 61 -2.51 -7.00 4.89
CA VAL A 61 -3.01 -8.24 5.51
C VAL A 61 -2.75 -9.40 4.57
N SER A 62 -2.15 -10.45 5.10
CA SER A 62 -1.98 -11.73 4.42
C SER A 62 -3.19 -12.61 4.72
N VAL A 63 -3.87 -13.03 3.66
CA VAL A 63 -5.12 -13.79 3.76
C VAL A 63 -4.88 -15.18 3.21
N PHE A 64 -4.91 -16.16 4.08
CA PHE A 64 -4.89 -17.57 3.69
C PHE A 64 -6.31 -18.05 3.40
N TYR A 65 -6.45 -18.90 2.40
CA TYR A 65 -7.73 -19.54 2.09
C TYR A 65 -7.52 -21.00 1.75
N LYS A 66 -8.44 -21.85 2.22
CA LYS A 66 -8.46 -23.27 1.86
C LYS A 66 -9.60 -23.44 0.85
N ASN A 67 -9.25 -23.70 -0.42
CA ASN A 67 -10.16 -24.11 -1.49
C ASN A 67 -10.85 -23.02 -2.34
N VAL A 68 -10.37 -21.78 -2.35
CA VAL A 68 -10.83 -20.80 -3.35
C VAL A 68 -10.00 -20.99 -4.63
N LYS A 69 -10.66 -21.38 -5.72
CA LYS A 69 -10.01 -21.52 -7.05
C LYS A 69 -9.92 -20.21 -7.83
N GLU A 70 -10.56 -19.16 -7.32
CA GLU A 70 -10.63 -17.86 -7.98
C GLU A 70 -9.38 -17.05 -7.67
N SER A 71 -8.75 -16.55 -8.74
CA SER A 71 -7.71 -15.53 -8.65
C SER A 71 -8.38 -14.17 -8.68
N PHE A 72 -7.94 -13.27 -7.81
CA PHE A 72 -8.49 -11.93 -7.74
C PHE A 72 -7.53 -10.95 -8.42
N PRO A 73 -7.96 -10.20 -9.45
CA PRO A 73 -7.12 -9.19 -10.07
C PRO A 73 -6.64 -8.16 -9.04
N ARG A 74 -5.40 -7.69 -9.18
CA ARG A 74 -4.86 -6.59 -8.37
C ARG A 74 -5.76 -5.35 -8.50
N GLY A 75 -6.00 -4.71 -7.36
CA GLY A 75 -6.92 -3.59 -7.20
C GLY A 75 -8.34 -4.02 -6.82
N THR A 76 -8.70 -5.31 -6.90
CA THR A 76 -10.07 -5.77 -6.59
C THR A 76 -10.39 -5.52 -5.14
N LEU A 77 -11.55 -4.90 -4.90
CA LEU A 77 -12.08 -4.73 -3.55
C LEU A 77 -12.91 -5.96 -3.20
N ILE A 78 -12.44 -6.67 -2.18
CA ILE A 78 -13.04 -7.90 -1.69
C ILE A 78 -13.41 -7.76 -0.22
N ARG A 79 -14.44 -8.52 0.18
CA ARG A 79 -14.80 -8.78 1.57
C ARG A 79 -14.30 -10.16 1.94
N ILE A 80 -13.61 -10.27 3.07
CA ILE A 80 -13.14 -11.52 3.64
C ILE A 80 -13.89 -11.76 4.94
N THR A 81 -14.66 -12.84 5.01
CA THR A 81 -15.26 -13.32 6.26
C THR A 81 -14.31 -14.30 6.92
N TYR A 82 -14.08 -14.17 8.22
CA TYR A 82 -13.16 -15.03 8.99
C TYR A 82 -13.72 -15.36 10.37
N ASP A 83 -13.06 -16.26 11.10
CA ASP A 83 -13.52 -16.78 12.39
C ASP A 83 -13.20 -15.86 13.60
N GLY A 84 -12.65 -14.67 13.35
CA GLY A 84 -12.17 -13.77 14.39
C GLY A 84 -10.76 -14.09 14.89
N THR A 85 -10.09 -15.12 14.36
CA THR A 85 -8.70 -15.43 14.69
C THR A 85 -7.76 -14.57 13.86
N VAL A 86 -6.98 -13.73 14.56
CA VAL A 86 -5.91 -12.91 13.96
C VAL A 86 -4.58 -13.39 14.53
N ARG A 87 -3.59 -13.64 13.66
CA ARG A 87 -2.25 -14.06 14.12
C ARG A 87 -1.38 -12.84 14.37
N GLU A 88 -0.66 -12.86 15.48
CA GLU A 88 0.34 -11.85 15.82
C GLU A 88 1.57 -11.98 14.90
N SER A 89 1.52 -11.30 13.76
CA SER A 89 2.57 -11.27 12.74
C SER A 89 2.50 -9.97 11.95
N TYR A 90 3.58 -9.65 11.24
CA TYR A 90 3.57 -8.54 10.27
C TYR A 90 4.04 -9.04 8.90
N PRO A 91 3.23 -8.89 7.84
CA PRO A 91 1.84 -8.42 7.81
C PRO A 91 0.90 -9.26 8.69
N VAL A 92 -0.20 -8.67 9.15
CA VAL A 92 -1.20 -9.40 9.92
C VAL A 92 -1.77 -10.53 9.09
N GLN A 93 -1.98 -11.70 9.71
CA GLN A 93 -2.46 -12.88 9.02
C GLN A 93 -3.85 -13.29 9.50
N VAL A 94 -4.72 -13.60 8.54
CA VAL A 94 -6.06 -14.14 8.77
C VAL A 94 -6.28 -15.38 7.90
N THR A 95 -7.23 -16.23 8.30
CA THR A 95 -7.71 -17.34 7.46
C THR A 95 -9.15 -17.05 7.04
N ALA A 96 -9.36 -16.89 5.73
CA ALA A 96 -10.67 -16.67 5.16
C ALA A 96 -11.54 -17.92 5.28
N LYS A 97 -12.79 -17.73 5.69
CA LYS A 97 -13.89 -18.69 5.53
C LYS A 97 -14.55 -18.52 4.17
N ASP A 98 -14.76 -17.27 3.77
CA ASP A 98 -15.42 -16.89 2.54
C ASP A 98 -14.82 -15.57 2.02
N ILE A 99 -14.86 -15.40 0.69
CA ILE A 99 -14.36 -14.21 0.01
C ILE A 99 -15.41 -13.79 -1.02
N THR A 100 -15.90 -12.57 -0.91
CA THR A 100 -16.86 -11.99 -1.85
C THR A 100 -16.23 -10.80 -2.56
N VAL A 101 -16.36 -10.74 -3.88
CA VAL A 101 -15.99 -9.54 -4.65
C VAL A 101 -17.03 -8.46 -4.40
N ILE A 102 -16.62 -7.33 -3.80
CA ILE A 102 -17.48 -6.15 -3.64
C ILE A 102 -17.48 -5.35 -4.94
N GLN A 103 -16.30 -5.17 -5.52
CA GLN A 103 -16.13 -4.41 -6.75
C GLN A 103 -14.97 -4.99 -7.56
N GLU A 104 -15.31 -5.50 -8.74
CA GLU A 104 -14.33 -5.86 -9.76
C GLU A 104 -13.64 -4.61 -10.30
N VAL A 105 -12.38 -4.81 -10.62
CA VAL A 105 -11.57 -3.83 -11.30
C VAL A 105 -11.71 -3.95 -12.80
N LYS A 106 -12.00 -2.84 -13.46
CA LYS A 106 -11.70 -2.69 -14.89
C LYS A 106 -10.31 -2.08 -15.02
N ASP A 107 -9.45 -2.67 -15.84
CA ASP A 107 -8.13 -2.13 -16.21
C ASP A 107 -7.11 -1.94 -15.05
N ASN A 108 -7.07 -2.85 -14.05
CA ASN A 108 -6.17 -2.80 -12.87
C ASN A 108 -6.31 -1.54 -11.97
N TRP A 109 -7.47 -0.90 -12.03
CA TRP A 109 -7.99 0.18 -11.20
C TRP A 109 -8.53 -0.20 -9.80
N PRO A 110 -7.89 0.16 -8.67
CA PRO A 110 -8.55 0.12 -7.35
C PRO A 110 -9.78 1.05 -7.30
N PRO A 111 -10.85 0.70 -6.58
CA PRO A 111 -12.11 1.43 -6.69
C PRO A 111 -12.05 2.80 -6.02
N THR A 112 -11.83 3.82 -6.84
CA THR A 112 -11.98 5.23 -6.46
C THR A 112 -13.41 5.73 -6.64
N MET A 113 -14.28 5.03 -7.37
CA MET A 113 -15.65 5.51 -7.71
C MET A 113 -16.49 5.89 -6.48
N GLN A 114 -16.17 5.34 -5.31
CA GLN A 114 -16.84 5.63 -4.04
C GLN A 114 -16.43 6.99 -3.44
N ILE A 115 -15.36 7.60 -3.93
CA ILE A 115 -14.88 8.91 -3.49
C ILE A 115 -15.68 9.99 -4.23
N ASP A 116 -16.32 10.88 -3.47
CA ASP A 116 -17.12 11.98 -4.01
C ASP A 116 -16.25 13.12 -4.55
N SER A 117 -16.81 13.97 -5.43
CA SER A 117 -16.12 15.18 -5.90
C SER A 117 -15.89 16.20 -4.78
N THR A 118 -16.67 16.14 -3.71
CA THR A 118 -16.55 17.00 -2.53
C THR A 118 -15.61 16.44 -1.45
N TYR A 119 -14.90 15.34 -1.73
CA TYR A 119 -14.02 14.65 -0.79
C TYR A 119 -12.90 15.53 -0.26
N SER A 120 -13.05 16.02 0.96
CA SER A 120 -12.18 17.02 1.57
C SER A 120 -10.80 16.48 1.97
N PRO A 121 -9.78 17.34 2.09
CA PRO A 121 -8.47 16.94 2.63
C PRO A 121 -8.56 16.27 4.00
N GLU A 122 -9.48 16.73 4.86
CA GLU A 122 -9.69 16.19 6.20
C GLU A 122 -10.26 14.78 6.16
N GLU A 123 -11.24 14.51 5.29
CA GLU A 123 -11.77 13.16 5.04
C GLU A 123 -10.69 12.26 4.46
N ALA A 124 -9.90 12.75 3.50
CA ALA A 124 -8.79 11.98 2.94
C ALA A 124 -7.76 11.54 3.99
N ILE A 125 -7.40 12.43 4.91
CA ILE A 125 -6.50 12.10 6.03
C ILE A 125 -7.17 11.11 7.00
N ALA A 126 -8.45 11.30 7.31
CA ALA A 126 -9.20 10.38 8.18
C ALA A 126 -9.28 8.97 7.61
N ASP A 127 -9.30 8.85 6.29
CA ASP A 127 -9.36 7.59 5.55
C ASP A 127 -7.97 6.96 5.36
N GLY A 128 -6.93 7.56 5.95
CA GLY A 128 -5.56 7.08 5.88
C GLY A 128 -4.87 7.32 4.54
N CYS A 129 -5.38 8.25 3.73
CA CYS A 129 -4.73 8.69 2.50
C CYS A 129 -3.55 9.64 2.83
N TYR A 130 -2.56 9.67 1.95
CA TYR A 130 -1.56 10.73 1.94
C TYR A 130 -2.07 11.91 1.11
N VAL A 131 -2.27 13.05 1.75
CA VAL A 131 -2.69 14.30 1.11
C VAL A 131 -1.50 15.19 0.83
N GLU A 132 -1.20 15.43 -0.45
CA GLU A 132 -0.15 16.37 -0.84
C GLU A 132 -0.74 17.78 -0.94
N ASN A 133 -0.40 18.62 0.03
CA ASN A 133 -0.86 20.00 0.06
C ASN A 133 -0.14 20.87 -0.97
N ILE A 134 -0.90 21.53 -1.84
CA ILE A 134 -0.42 22.53 -2.82
C ILE A 134 0.33 23.68 -2.12
N ASN A 135 -0.06 24.02 -0.89
CA ASN A 135 0.45 25.19 -0.15
C ASN A 135 1.39 24.85 1.02
N GLY A 136 1.78 23.59 1.20
CA GLY A 136 2.75 23.18 2.24
C GLY A 136 2.32 23.43 3.71
N LYS A 137 1.05 23.74 3.98
CA LYS A 137 0.57 24.20 5.29
C LYS A 137 0.14 23.11 6.27
N ASN A 138 -0.23 21.90 5.84
CA ASN A 138 -0.70 20.85 6.75
C ASN A 138 0.12 19.55 6.61
N ASN A 139 1.29 19.52 7.27
CA ASN A 139 2.03 18.30 7.55
C ASN A 139 1.70 17.85 8.98
N ASN A 140 0.44 17.49 9.24
CA ASN A 140 0.14 16.80 10.50
C ASN A 140 0.72 15.38 10.46
N ASN A 141 1.02 14.79 11.61
CA ASN A 141 1.71 13.49 11.67
C ASN A 141 0.93 12.37 10.97
N LYS A 142 -0.40 12.36 11.11
CA LYS A 142 -1.29 11.36 10.49
C LYS A 142 -1.19 11.33 8.96
N ASN A 143 -1.10 12.49 8.31
CA ASN A 143 -0.94 12.57 6.86
C ASN A 143 0.35 11.85 6.38
N LEU A 144 1.43 11.93 7.16
CA LEU A 144 2.71 11.32 6.80
C LEU A 144 2.79 9.83 7.13
N GLU A 145 2.02 9.33 8.09
CA GLU A 145 2.04 7.91 8.50
C GLU A 145 1.76 6.96 7.33
N ALA A 146 0.82 7.31 6.44
CA ALA A 146 0.50 6.52 5.26
C ALA A 146 1.69 6.40 4.31
N ALA A 147 2.34 7.52 3.98
CA ALA A 147 3.50 7.55 3.09
C ALA A 147 4.72 6.86 3.72
N VAL A 148 4.94 7.03 5.03
CA VAL A 148 6.04 6.38 5.76
C VAL A 148 5.84 4.87 5.80
N ARG A 149 4.65 4.39 6.15
CA ARG A 149 4.32 2.96 6.17
C ARG A 149 4.50 2.34 4.79
N PHE A 150 4.00 3.00 3.74
CA PHE A 150 4.20 2.56 2.37
C PHE A 150 5.69 2.42 2.02
N TRP A 151 6.49 3.46 2.29
CA TRP A 151 7.92 3.45 2.01
C TRP A 151 8.66 2.36 2.79
N GLN A 152 8.36 2.18 4.08
CA GLN A 152 8.97 1.17 4.92
C GLN A 152 8.67 -0.24 4.42
N ASN A 153 7.40 -0.53 4.09
CA ASN A 153 6.98 -1.84 3.61
C ASN A 153 7.61 -2.15 2.25
N ALA A 154 7.50 -1.21 1.30
CA ALA A 154 8.03 -1.41 -0.03
C ALA A 154 9.56 -1.57 -0.05
N SER A 155 10.27 -0.80 0.79
CA SER A 155 11.73 -0.91 0.91
C SER A 155 12.19 -2.25 1.52
N GLN A 156 11.29 -2.97 2.20
CA GLN A 156 11.53 -4.28 2.78
C GLN A 156 11.00 -5.43 1.90
N GLY A 157 10.47 -5.16 0.71
CA GLY A 157 9.85 -6.16 -0.14
C GLY A 157 8.47 -6.64 0.33
N ILE A 158 7.87 -5.96 1.32
CA ILE A 158 6.52 -6.24 1.81
C ILE A 158 5.52 -5.52 0.92
N CYS A 159 4.49 -6.22 0.43
CA CYS A 159 3.43 -5.60 -0.36
C CYS A 159 2.85 -4.37 0.36
N ALA A 160 2.64 -3.29 -0.38
CA ALA A 160 2.26 -2.01 0.20
C ALA A 160 1.26 -1.28 -0.69
N TYR A 161 0.40 -0.49 -0.06
CA TYR A 161 -0.58 0.35 -0.75
C TYR A 161 -0.49 1.77 -0.22
N LEU A 162 -0.58 2.74 -1.14
CA LEU A 162 -0.70 4.15 -0.81
C LEU A 162 -1.77 4.77 -1.71
N ARG A 163 -2.79 5.35 -1.10
CA ARG A 163 -3.67 6.31 -1.78
C ARG A 163 -3.15 7.71 -1.53
N LYS A 164 -2.70 8.36 -2.59
CA LYS A 164 -2.33 9.78 -2.60
C LYS A 164 -3.52 10.59 -3.08
N VAL A 165 -3.81 11.71 -2.44
CA VAL A 165 -4.82 12.67 -2.88
C VAL A 165 -4.17 14.03 -3.03
N THR A 166 -4.38 14.66 -4.17
CA THR A 166 -4.03 16.06 -4.42
C THR A 166 -5.28 16.81 -4.82
N TYR A 167 -5.29 18.12 -4.65
CA TYR A 167 -6.45 18.94 -4.98
C TYR A 167 -6.11 19.88 -6.12
N THR A 168 -7.10 20.25 -6.93
CA THR A 168 -6.96 21.39 -7.85
C THR A 168 -7.02 22.71 -7.07
N THR A 169 -6.85 23.84 -7.76
CA THR A 169 -7.00 25.16 -7.13
C THR A 169 -8.45 25.39 -6.67
N GLU A 170 -9.39 24.79 -7.40
CA GLU A 170 -10.83 24.83 -7.18
C GLU A 170 -11.29 23.84 -6.10
N GLY A 171 -10.41 22.93 -5.68
CA GLY A 171 -10.67 21.96 -4.61
C GLY A 171 -11.15 20.59 -5.09
N ASP A 172 -11.07 20.29 -6.38
CA ASP A 172 -11.43 18.97 -6.91
C ASP A 172 -10.33 17.95 -6.58
N PRO A 173 -10.67 16.76 -6.04
CA PRO A 173 -9.68 15.74 -5.70
C PRO A 173 -9.18 15.00 -6.96
N ILE A 174 -7.86 14.86 -7.05
CA ILE A 174 -7.14 13.97 -7.95
C ILE A 174 -6.54 12.85 -7.10
N ILE A 175 -6.89 11.61 -7.42
CA ILE A 175 -6.53 10.43 -6.64
C ILE A 175 -5.44 9.67 -7.36
N ALA A 176 -4.40 9.25 -6.66
CA ALA A 176 -3.36 8.39 -7.20
C ALA A 176 -3.17 7.19 -6.27
N ASP A 177 -3.58 6.02 -6.73
CA ASP A 177 -3.38 4.77 -5.99
C ASP A 177 -2.10 4.09 -6.45
N ILE A 178 -1.30 3.67 -5.48
CA ILE A 178 0.00 3.06 -5.71
C ILE A 178 0.02 1.71 -5.01
N ILE A 179 0.19 0.65 -5.79
CA ILE A 179 0.31 -0.72 -5.29
C ILE A 179 1.74 -1.19 -5.53
N TYR A 180 2.40 -1.67 -4.48
CA TYR A 180 3.60 -2.48 -4.57
C TYR A 180 3.23 -3.94 -4.30
N ASP A 181 3.45 -4.82 -5.27
CA ASP A 181 3.08 -6.24 -5.18
C ASP A 181 4.18 -7.13 -4.56
N GLY A 182 5.26 -6.53 -4.06
CA GLY A 182 6.47 -7.24 -3.62
C GLY A 182 7.55 -7.36 -4.70
N THR A 183 7.26 -6.94 -5.93
CA THR A 183 8.20 -6.94 -7.06
C THR A 183 8.27 -5.58 -7.73
N LYS A 184 7.13 -5.01 -8.14
CA LYS A 184 7.06 -3.73 -8.85
C LYS A 184 5.90 -2.87 -8.37
N PHE A 185 5.92 -1.62 -8.79
CA PHE A 185 4.94 -0.61 -8.43
C PHE A 185 3.96 -0.39 -9.58
N TYR A 186 2.71 -0.19 -9.23
CA TYR A 186 1.63 0.13 -10.14
C TYR A 186 0.94 1.38 -9.64
N ALA A 187 0.98 2.43 -10.44
CA ALA A 187 0.39 3.71 -10.13
C ALA A 187 -0.78 3.96 -11.05
N VAL A 188 -1.87 4.42 -10.46
CA VAL A 188 -3.13 4.62 -11.14
C VAL A 188 -3.68 5.98 -10.71
N THR A 189 -3.77 6.93 -11.65
CA THR A 189 -4.19 8.31 -11.38
C THR A 189 -5.58 8.58 -11.94
N ASP A 190 -6.46 9.10 -11.10
CA ASP A 190 -7.85 9.48 -11.33
C ASP A 190 -8.00 10.99 -11.25
N SER A 191 -8.28 11.61 -12.39
CA SER A 191 -8.66 13.02 -12.45
C SER A 191 -10.09 13.20 -12.95
N THR A 192 -10.94 12.17 -12.83
CA THR A 192 -12.36 12.20 -13.28
C THR A 192 -13.24 13.18 -12.50
N ARG A 193 -12.75 13.73 -11.40
CA ARG A 193 -13.45 14.71 -10.55
C ARG A 193 -13.07 16.17 -10.83
N ASP A 194 -11.93 16.41 -11.50
CA ASP A 194 -11.50 17.75 -11.90
C ASP A 194 -12.40 18.32 -12.99
N SER A 195 -13.31 19.22 -12.63
CA SER A 195 -14.34 19.72 -13.52
C SER A 195 -13.79 20.54 -14.71
N PHE A 196 -12.51 20.92 -14.68
CA PHE A 196 -11.87 21.81 -15.65
C PHE A 196 -10.91 21.08 -16.60
N LEU A 197 -10.62 19.80 -16.39
CA LEU A 197 -9.85 19.00 -17.34
C LEU A 197 -10.64 18.72 -18.63
N GLY A 198 -9.97 18.87 -19.77
CA GLY A 198 -10.54 18.64 -21.11
C GLY A 198 -10.97 17.18 -21.38
N THR A 199 -11.47 16.92 -22.59
CA THR A 199 -12.13 15.66 -23.01
C THR A 199 -11.21 14.43 -23.18
N GLY A 200 -9.98 14.48 -22.66
CA GLY A 200 -9.01 13.38 -22.75
C GLY A 200 -9.26 12.25 -21.75
N SER A 201 -8.41 11.21 -21.77
CA SER A 201 -8.45 10.17 -20.74
C SER A 201 -8.13 10.78 -19.37
N ARG A 202 -9.08 10.69 -18.46
CA ARG A 202 -8.99 11.20 -17.08
C ARG A 202 -8.49 10.15 -16.10
N ILE A 203 -8.14 8.98 -16.63
CA ILE A 203 -7.59 7.84 -15.94
C ILE A 203 -6.29 7.48 -16.66
N SER A 204 -5.22 7.31 -15.89
CA SER A 204 -3.92 6.85 -16.40
C SER A 204 -3.31 5.81 -15.49
N SER A 205 -2.60 4.84 -16.06
CA SER A 205 -1.92 3.77 -15.34
C SER A 205 -0.46 3.70 -15.79
N LYS A 206 0.44 3.47 -14.84
CA LYS A 206 1.88 3.36 -15.04
C LYS A 206 2.48 2.29 -14.16
N GLU A 207 3.55 1.67 -14.65
CA GLU A 207 4.35 0.73 -13.88
C GLU A 207 5.73 1.35 -13.60
N TYR A 208 6.25 1.07 -12.40
CA TYR A 208 7.58 1.47 -12.00
C TYR A 208 8.32 0.29 -11.35
N SER A 209 9.62 0.21 -11.58
CA SER A 209 10.45 -0.86 -11.01
C SER A 209 11.11 -0.48 -9.68
N PHE A 210 11.30 0.81 -9.42
CA PHE A 210 12.13 1.28 -8.31
C PHE A 210 11.47 2.37 -7.48
N LEU A 211 11.75 2.33 -6.18
CA LEU A 211 11.42 3.36 -5.19
C LEU A 211 12.71 4.08 -4.79
N ASN A 212 12.90 5.28 -5.31
CA ASN A 212 14.11 6.06 -5.08
C ASN A 212 13.87 7.16 -4.06
N THR A 213 14.98 7.61 -3.49
CA THR A 213 14.97 8.73 -2.56
C THR A 213 16.14 9.66 -2.83
N TYR A 214 15.93 10.97 -2.63
CA TYR A 214 17.05 11.92 -2.53
C TYR A 214 16.74 12.99 -1.49
N GLU A 215 17.77 13.64 -0.98
CA GLU A 215 17.60 14.73 -0.02
C GLU A 215 17.82 16.10 -0.70
N LYS A 216 16.93 17.05 -0.45
CA LYS A 216 17.05 18.44 -0.88
C LYS A 216 16.46 19.37 0.17
N ASP A 217 17.18 20.43 0.53
CA ASP A 217 16.73 21.44 1.51
C ASP A 217 16.24 20.84 2.84
N GLY A 218 16.88 19.76 3.30
CA GLY A 218 16.43 19.03 4.50
C GLY A 218 15.06 18.39 4.32
N LYS A 219 14.73 17.91 3.12
CA LYS A 219 13.54 17.11 2.82
C LYS A 219 13.98 15.86 2.10
N LYS A 220 13.44 14.70 2.49
CA LYS A 220 13.62 13.46 1.73
C LYS A 220 12.49 13.40 0.71
N ILE A 221 12.84 13.32 -0.55
CA ILE A 221 11.86 13.19 -1.61
C ILE A 221 11.85 11.71 -1.99
N ILE A 222 10.66 11.12 -2.02
CA ILE A 222 10.45 9.73 -2.40
C ILE A 222 9.72 9.73 -3.73
N TYR A 223 10.17 8.89 -4.65
CA TYR A 223 9.59 8.85 -5.99
C TYR A 223 9.74 7.48 -6.62
N LEU A 224 8.79 7.15 -7.49
CA LEU A 224 8.83 5.96 -8.32
C LEU A 224 9.56 6.24 -9.63
N ALA A 225 10.36 5.29 -10.10
CA ALA A 225 11.09 5.39 -11.36
C ALA A 225 11.33 4.01 -12.01
N ASN A 226 11.65 4.02 -13.29
CA ASN A 226 12.09 2.83 -14.04
C ASN A 226 13.61 2.61 -14.03
N LYS A 227 14.33 3.43 -13.26
CA LYS A 227 15.78 3.36 -13.11
C LYS A 227 16.15 3.34 -11.63
N GLU A 228 17.00 2.40 -11.23
CA GLU A 228 17.41 2.20 -9.83
C GLU A 228 18.19 3.38 -9.27
N GLN A 229 19.04 3.99 -10.09
CA GLN A 229 19.87 5.12 -9.69
C GLN A 229 19.55 6.31 -10.58
N VAL A 230 18.90 7.31 -9.99
CA VAL A 230 18.54 8.56 -10.66
C VAL A 230 19.30 9.67 -9.96
N SER A 231 20.15 10.38 -10.72
CA SER A 231 20.86 11.54 -10.17
C SER A 231 19.89 12.68 -9.88
N GLN A 232 20.25 13.55 -8.94
CA GLN A 232 19.46 14.76 -8.64
C GLN A 232 19.21 15.60 -9.90
N LYS A 233 20.22 15.73 -10.77
CA LYS A 233 20.10 16.47 -12.03
C LYS A 233 19.08 15.85 -12.97
N GLU A 234 19.07 14.53 -13.12
CA GLU A 234 18.10 13.79 -13.96
C GLU A 234 16.67 13.86 -13.38
N TYR A 235 16.55 13.89 -12.06
CA TYR A 235 15.26 14.11 -11.40
C TYR A 235 14.75 15.53 -11.64
N GLU A 236 15.60 16.53 -11.39
CA GLU A 236 15.23 17.95 -11.46
C GLU A 236 15.01 18.46 -12.89
N SER A 237 15.58 17.80 -13.91
CA SER A 237 15.29 18.10 -15.31
C SER A 237 13.86 17.74 -15.74
N GLY A 238 13.12 16.96 -14.93
CA GLY A 238 11.77 16.49 -15.28
C GLY A 238 11.74 15.51 -16.46
N SER A 239 12.90 15.02 -16.91
CA SER A 239 13.04 14.10 -18.05
C SER A 239 12.66 12.66 -17.72
N LEU A 240 12.36 12.37 -16.45
CA LEU A 240 11.97 11.06 -15.98
C LEU A 240 10.47 11.06 -15.71
N ASP A 241 9.79 10.03 -16.21
CA ASP A 241 8.46 9.70 -15.75
C ASP A 241 8.58 9.26 -14.28
N THR A 242 8.12 10.10 -13.36
CA THR A 242 8.19 9.85 -11.93
C THR A 242 6.89 10.21 -11.25
N LEU A 243 6.50 9.40 -10.28
CA LEU A 243 5.42 9.75 -9.34
C LEU A 243 6.05 10.14 -8.01
N ARG A 244 5.84 11.39 -7.60
CA ARG A 244 6.46 12.01 -6.42
C ARG A 244 5.54 11.99 -5.20
N PHE A 245 6.14 11.79 -4.03
CA PHE A 245 5.56 12.16 -2.74
C PHE A 245 6.66 12.68 -1.80
N ILE A 246 6.35 13.71 -1.00
CA ILE A 246 7.34 14.53 -0.28
C ILE A 246 7.39 14.15 1.19
N TRP A 247 8.59 14.05 1.75
CA TRP A 247 8.84 13.91 3.18
C TRP A 247 9.77 15.02 3.69
N SER A 248 9.48 15.62 4.84
CA SER A 248 10.24 16.77 5.38
C SER A 248 10.93 16.43 6.70
N LYS A 249 12.22 16.80 6.85
CA LYS A 249 13.16 16.33 7.88
C LYS A 249 13.05 17.02 9.24
N LYS A 250 12.07 17.90 9.49
CA LYS A 250 11.91 18.56 10.80
C LYS A 250 11.61 17.62 11.99
N TRP A 251 11.60 16.30 11.78
CA TRP A 251 11.05 15.30 12.70
C TRP A 251 12.01 14.14 13.05
N TYR A 252 13.31 14.25 12.77
CA TYR A 252 14.32 13.25 13.19
C TYR A 252 14.39 13.02 14.73
N THR A 253 13.64 13.76 15.53
CA THR A 253 13.60 13.64 16.99
C THR A 253 12.60 12.63 17.54
N PHE A 254 11.75 11.98 16.74
CA PHE A 254 10.66 11.11 17.25
C PHE A 254 10.82 9.61 16.97
N LEU A 255 11.90 9.18 16.33
CA LEU A 255 12.21 7.76 16.08
C LEU A 255 13.43 7.27 16.91
N ARG A 256 13.60 7.81 18.13
CA ARG A 256 14.48 7.23 19.16
C ARG A 256 13.64 6.71 20.31
#